data_AF-A0A2E0FJY3-F1
#
_entry.id   AF-A0A2E0FJY3-F1
#
_cell.length_a   1.000
_cell.length_b   1.000
_cell.length_c   1.000
_cell.angle_alpha   90.00
_cell.angle_beta   90.00
_cell.angle_gamma   90.00
#
_symmetry.space_group_name_H-M   'P 1'
#
loop_
_entity.id
_entity.type
_entity.pdbx_description
1 polymer ?
#
loop_
_entity_poly.entity_id
_entity_poly.type
_entity_poly.pdbx_seq_one_letter_code
_entity_poly.pdbx_strand_id
1 'polypeptide(L)'
;MIKSLSIIGIVLSLALFFVTVYFAETAQNSRRNHYSYNEYIGSDYEYGAYEFGDEPIYTDRERITAVAGSVTMVFFLFFSTLSILWLKMVKRMAATLFAIFTLSLSGIMVLFDFVVIATAEPDFDDIAPFWILYTLHIIAFSIVGLVQVVKFEREHKPSLQPIASAINADAQGTNTDRNGSIPHNTQVDKSVDDIDSIEDL
;
A
#
# COMPACT_ATOMS: atom_id res chain seq x y z
N MET A 1 9.63 12.96 -0.16
CA MET A 1 9.72 11.81 0.77
C MET A 1 8.53 10.84 0.64
N ILE A 2 7.28 11.30 0.73
CA ILE A 2 6.10 10.41 0.59
C ILE A 2 6.03 9.72 -0.78
N LYS A 3 6.42 10.40 -1.87
CA LYS A 3 6.55 9.78 -3.21
C LYS A 3 7.45 8.54 -3.20
N SER A 4 8.63 8.67 -2.60
CA SER A 4 9.60 7.59 -2.49
C SER A 4 9.02 6.42 -1.69
N LEU A 5 8.32 6.71 -0.58
CA LEU A 5 7.62 5.70 0.22
C LEU A 5 6.54 4.96 -0.59
N SER A 6 5.73 5.68 -1.39
CA SER A 6 4.72 5.04 -2.25
C SER A 6 5.35 4.18 -3.34
N ILE A 7 6.45 4.61 -3.96
CA ILE A 7 7.17 3.82 -4.96
C ILE A 7 7.75 2.55 -4.32
N ILE A 8 8.38 2.67 -3.15
CA ILE A 8 8.91 1.53 -2.39
C ILE A 8 7.79 0.54 -2.05
N GLY A 9 6.62 1.04 -1.63
CA GLY A 9 5.44 0.21 -1.39
C GLY A 9 4.98 -0.57 -2.62
N ILE A 10 4.98 0.05 -3.80
CA ILE A 10 4.64 -0.63 -5.06
C ILE A 10 5.66 -1.73 -5.38
N VAL A 11 6.96 -1.43 -5.29
CA VAL A 11 8.02 -2.41 -5.61
C VAL A 11 7.96 -3.60 -4.65
N LEU A 12 7.83 -3.35 -3.34
CA LEU A 12 7.78 -4.42 -2.35
C LEU A 12 6.48 -5.23 -2.41
N SER A 13 5.36 -4.64 -2.82
CA SER A 13 4.11 -5.38 -2.96
C SER A 13 4.11 -6.28 -4.19
N LEU A 14 4.76 -5.86 -5.28
CA LEU A 14 5.06 -6.74 -6.41
C LEU A 14 6.01 -7.87 -6.00
N ALA A 15 7.06 -7.57 -5.24
CA ALA A 15 7.94 -8.61 -4.71
C ALA A 15 7.17 -9.62 -3.83
N LEU A 16 6.32 -9.14 -2.93
CA LEU A 16 5.46 -9.99 -2.10
C LEU A 16 4.53 -10.85 -2.97
N PHE A 17 3.91 -10.30 -4.02
CA PHE A 17 3.06 -11.08 -4.92
C PHE A 17 3.81 -12.28 -5.52
N PHE A 18 5.01 -12.06 -6.08
CA PHE A 18 5.80 -13.16 -6.64
C PHE A 18 6.24 -14.16 -5.58
N VAL A 19 6.62 -13.69 -4.39
CA VAL A 19 6.98 -14.55 -3.25
C VAL A 19 5.80 -15.43 -2.84
N THR A 20 4.60 -14.86 -2.71
CA THR A 20 3.38 -15.61 -2.36
C THR A 20 3.05 -16.65 -3.42
N VAL A 21 3.10 -16.28 -4.71
CA VAL A 21 2.83 -17.24 -5.80
C VAL A 21 3.86 -18.36 -5.81
N TYR A 22 5.14 -18.05 -5.64
CA TYR A 22 6.22 -19.05 -5.57
C TYR A 22 6.00 -20.05 -4.44
N PHE A 23 5.69 -19.58 -3.22
CA PHE A 23 5.45 -20.46 -2.09
C PHE A 23 4.15 -21.25 -2.23
N ALA A 24 3.10 -20.66 -2.81
CA ALA A 24 1.84 -21.36 -3.09
C ALA A 24 2.04 -22.54 -4.06
N GLU A 25 2.76 -22.32 -5.16
CA GLU A 25 3.08 -23.37 -6.13
C GLU A 25 3.97 -24.46 -5.50
N THR A 26 4.96 -24.05 -4.69
CA THR A 26 5.85 -25.00 -4.01
C THR A 26 5.08 -25.88 -3.02
N ALA A 27 4.19 -25.29 -2.21
CA ALA A 27 3.32 -26.01 -1.29
C ALA A 27 2.37 -26.96 -2.03
N GLN A 28 1.73 -26.49 -3.11
CA GLN A 28 0.83 -27.30 -3.93
C GLN A 28 1.53 -28.47 -4.62
N ASN A 29 2.74 -28.26 -5.14
CA ASN A 29 3.55 -29.32 -5.75
C ASN A 29 3.96 -30.37 -4.71
N SER A 30 4.32 -29.94 -3.51
CA SER A 30 4.58 -30.85 -2.38
C SER A 30 3.35 -31.70 -2.07
N ARG A 31 2.16 -31.08 -2.02
CA ARG A 31 0.89 -31.77 -1.79
C ARG A 31 0.56 -32.79 -2.90
N ARG A 32 0.75 -32.42 -4.16
CA ARG A 32 0.48 -33.29 -5.31
C ARG A 32 1.44 -34.49 -5.38
N ASN A 33 2.73 -34.28 -5.12
CA ASN A 33 3.72 -35.36 -5.13
C ASN A 33 3.44 -36.38 -4.01
N HIS A 34 2.92 -35.93 -2.87
CA HIS A 34 2.48 -36.82 -1.78
C HIS A 34 1.35 -37.76 -2.21
N TYR A 35 0.30 -37.24 -2.85
CA TYR A 35 -0.82 -38.06 -3.34
C TYR A 35 -0.38 -39.06 -4.41
N SER A 36 0.47 -38.63 -5.34
CA SER A 36 0.97 -39.51 -6.42
C SER A 36 1.86 -40.64 -5.89
N TYR A 37 2.59 -40.42 -4.79
CA TYR A 37 3.41 -41.45 -4.16
C TYR A 37 2.56 -42.48 -3.40
N ASN A 38 1.54 -42.03 -2.66
CA ASN A 38 0.63 -42.92 -1.93
C ASN A 38 -0.24 -43.78 -2.87
N GLU A 39 -0.60 -43.28 -4.05
CA GLU A 39 -1.36 -44.06 -5.04
C GLU A 39 -0.50 -45.18 -5.65
N TYR A 40 0.80 -44.96 -5.83
CA TYR A 40 1.74 -45.96 -6.36
C TYR A 40 2.04 -47.09 -5.35
N ILE A 41 1.98 -46.81 -4.05
CA ILE A 41 2.12 -47.82 -2.99
C ILE A 41 0.79 -48.53 -2.70
N GLY A 42 -0.34 -47.88 -2.99
CA GLY A 42 -1.68 -48.41 -2.69
C GLY A 42 -2.23 -49.43 -3.69
N SER A 43 -1.69 -49.51 -4.92
CA SER A 43 -2.24 -50.41 -5.94
C SER A 43 -1.57 -51.77 -6.02
N ASP A 44 -0.31 -51.92 -5.62
CA ASP A 44 0.51 -53.02 -6.13
C ASP A 44 1.42 -53.66 -5.06
N TYR A 45 0.93 -54.77 -4.48
CA TYR A 45 1.64 -55.99 -4.06
C TYR A 45 3.03 -55.91 -3.40
N GLU A 46 3.08 -56.48 -2.18
CA GLU A 46 4.14 -57.38 -1.68
C GLU A 46 5.28 -57.71 -2.67
N TYR A 47 6.38 -56.93 -2.67
CA TYR A 47 7.76 -57.43 -2.80
C TYR A 47 8.80 -56.30 -2.71
N GLY A 48 9.77 -56.46 -1.80
CA GLY A 48 11.08 -55.81 -1.91
C GLY A 48 11.18 -54.42 -1.30
N ALA A 49 11.36 -54.39 0.02
CA ALA A 49 11.88 -53.23 0.73
C ALA A 49 13.22 -52.79 0.11
N TYR A 50 13.18 -51.72 -0.68
CA TYR A 50 14.33 -50.86 -0.89
C TYR A 50 14.15 -49.67 0.04
N GLU A 51 14.89 -49.74 1.14
CA GLU A 51 15.07 -48.71 2.15
C GLU A 51 15.79 -47.51 1.51
N PHE A 52 15.04 -46.72 0.75
CA PHE A 52 15.50 -45.39 0.33
C PHE A 52 15.20 -44.43 1.47
N GLY A 53 16.27 -44.12 2.22
CA GLY A 53 16.38 -43.11 3.28
C GLY A 53 15.11 -42.36 3.65
N ASP A 54 14.56 -42.74 4.81
CA ASP A 54 13.53 -42.01 5.55
C ASP A 54 13.98 -40.57 5.84
N GLU A 55 13.68 -39.65 4.93
CA GLU A 55 13.28 -38.31 5.35
C GLU A 55 11.75 -38.24 5.23
N PRO A 56 11.02 -37.97 6.33
CA PRO A 56 9.56 -37.95 6.28
C PRO A 56 9.13 -36.83 5.34
N ILE A 57 8.41 -37.17 4.26
CA ILE A 57 7.81 -36.20 3.31
C ILE A 57 6.95 -35.13 4.05
N TYR A 58 6.48 -35.44 5.27
CA TYR A 58 5.81 -34.50 6.17
C TYR A 58 6.67 -33.30 6.61
N THR A 59 7.98 -33.49 6.84
CA THR A 59 8.86 -32.41 7.33
C THR A 59 9.14 -31.35 6.26
N ASP A 60 9.08 -31.71 4.98
CA ASP A 60 9.26 -30.75 3.89
C ASP A 60 8.08 -29.77 3.80
N ARG A 61 6.84 -30.27 3.92
CA ARG A 61 5.63 -29.44 3.83
C ARG A 61 5.51 -28.45 4.98
N GLU A 62 5.63 -28.93 6.22
CA GLU A 62 5.59 -28.08 7.41
C GLU A 62 6.70 -27.04 7.39
N ARG A 63 7.91 -27.42 6.94
CA ARG A 63 9.04 -26.51 6.77
C ARG A 63 8.77 -25.45 5.70
N ILE A 64 8.21 -25.82 4.54
CA ILE A 64 7.87 -24.86 3.48
C ILE A 64 6.83 -23.86 3.99
N THR A 65 5.77 -24.33 4.66
CA THR A 65 4.71 -23.49 5.23
C THR A 65 5.25 -22.52 6.29
N ALA A 66 6.05 -23.01 7.24
CA ALA A 66 6.66 -22.18 8.27
C ALA A 66 7.64 -21.14 7.68
N VAL A 67 8.45 -21.53 6.70
CA VAL A 67 9.36 -20.61 5.99
C VAL A 67 8.56 -19.55 5.23
N ALA A 68 7.53 -19.94 4.50
CA ALA A 68 6.67 -19.02 3.76
C ALA A 68 6.03 -17.98 4.69
N GLY A 69 5.43 -18.43 5.80
CA GLY A 69 4.87 -17.57 6.84
C GLY A 69 5.92 -16.61 7.43
N SER A 70 7.14 -17.10 7.70
CA SER A 70 8.20 -16.23 8.23
C SER A 70 8.63 -15.13 7.24
N VAL A 71 8.69 -15.46 5.95
CA VAL A 71 9.05 -14.50 4.89
C VAL A 71 7.94 -13.48 4.71
N THR A 72 6.68 -13.91 4.60
CA THR A 72 5.53 -13.00 4.43
C THR A 72 5.34 -12.09 5.63
N MET A 73 5.66 -12.57 6.84
CA MET A 73 5.54 -11.79 8.07
C MET A 73 6.43 -10.55 8.03
N VAL A 74 7.65 -10.67 7.50
CA VAL A 74 8.57 -9.52 7.34
C VAL A 74 7.95 -8.46 6.42
N PHE A 75 7.31 -8.88 5.32
CA PHE A 75 6.62 -7.95 4.43
C PHE A 75 5.42 -7.29 5.12
N PHE A 76 4.60 -8.02 5.87
CA PHE A 76 3.45 -7.43 6.57
C PHE A 76 3.84 -6.47 7.69
N LEU A 77 4.92 -6.78 8.43
CA LEU A 77 5.50 -5.84 9.38
C LEU A 77 5.99 -4.57 8.67
N PHE A 78 6.66 -4.73 7.53
CA PHE A 78 7.08 -3.59 6.72
C PHE A 78 5.87 -2.74 6.28
N PHE A 79 4.83 -3.35 5.71
CA PHE A 79 3.63 -2.61 5.28
C PHE A 79 2.90 -1.96 6.46
N SER A 80 2.89 -2.59 7.63
CA SER A 80 2.37 -1.99 8.86
C SER A 80 3.14 -0.72 9.22
N THR A 81 4.49 -0.75 9.19
CA THR A 81 5.30 0.45 9.43
C THR A 81 5.07 1.53 8.37
N LEU A 82 4.90 1.13 7.10
CA LEU A 82 4.61 2.04 6.00
C LEU A 82 3.25 2.74 6.20
N SER A 83 2.21 2.01 6.62
CA SER A 83 0.90 2.56 6.96
C SER A 83 0.98 3.53 8.15
N ILE A 84 1.76 3.23 9.18
CA ILE A 84 1.98 4.14 10.33
C ILE A 84 2.68 5.43 9.88
N LEU A 85 3.71 5.32 9.04
CA LEU A 85 4.39 6.49 8.47
C LEU A 85 3.42 7.32 7.62
N TRP A 86 2.54 6.67 6.86
CA TRP A 86 1.50 7.33 6.08
C TRP A 86 0.54 8.14 6.95
N LEU A 87 0.08 7.57 8.07
CA LEU A 87 -0.79 8.26 9.04
C LEU A 87 -0.15 9.53 9.63
N LYS A 88 1.18 9.51 9.84
CA LYS A 88 1.89 10.68 10.34
C LYS A 88 2.03 11.80 9.30
N MET A 89 2.05 11.44 8.02
CA MET A 89 2.40 12.38 6.95
C MET A 89 1.20 12.91 6.16
N VAL A 90 0.12 12.14 6.08
CA VAL A 90 -1.06 12.49 5.29
C VAL A 90 -2.23 12.79 6.22
N LYS A 91 -2.70 14.04 6.20
CA LYS A 91 -3.79 14.53 7.06
C LYS A 91 -5.17 14.52 6.39
N ARG A 92 -5.28 13.95 5.17
CA ARG A 92 -6.57 13.88 4.46
C ARG A 92 -7.41 12.75 5.04
N MET A 93 -8.64 13.04 5.47
CA MET A 93 -9.51 12.07 6.15
C MET A 93 -9.67 10.74 5.39
N ALA A 94 -9.91 10.78 4.07
CA ALA A 94 -10.04 9.58 3.25
C ALA A 94 -8.74 8.74 3.20
N ALA A 95 -7.59 9.40 3.16
CA ALA A 95 -6.28 8.76 3.18
C ALA A 95 -5.98 8.13 4.53
N THR A 96 -6.34 8.83 5.61
CA THR A 96 -6.20 8.35 6.99
C THR A 96 -7.03 7.09 7.21
N LEU A 97 -8.31 7.09 6.81
CA LEU A 97 -9.18 5.92 6.92
C LEU A 97 -8.62 4.71 6.15
N PHE A 98 -8.14 4.94 4.92
CA PHE A 98 -7.57 3.88 4.12
C PHE A 98 -6.26 3.33 4.70
N ALA A 99 -5.42 4.19 5.29
CA ALA A 99 -4.21 3.78 5.98
C ALA A 99 -4.50 2.99 7.26
N ILE A 100 -5.53 3.37 8.03
CA ILE A 100 -5.99 2.59 9.20
C ILE A 100 -6.49 1.21 8.75
N PHE A 101 -7.34 1.15 7.72
CA PHE A 101 -7.84 -0.12 7.19
C PHE A 101 -6.69 -1.04 6.75
N THR A 102 -5.70 -0.47 6.05
CA THR A 102 -4.51 -1.21 5.61
C THR A 102 -3.68 -1.68 6.80
N LEU A 103 -3.52 -0.86 7.83
CA LEU A 103 -2.81 -1.23 9.07
C LEU A 103 -3.52 -2.37 9.79
N SER A 104 -4.85 -2.29 9.95
CA SER A 104 -5.66 -3.34 10.56
C SER A 104 -5.57 -4.65 9.79
N LEU A 105 -5.67 -4.59 8.46
CA LEU A 105 -5.55 -5.78 7.61
C LEU A 105 -4.15 -6.38 7.73
N SER A 106 -3.09 -5.56 7.71
CA SER A 106 -1.71 -6.02 7.89
C SER A 106 -1.50 -6.66 9.27
N GLY A 107 -2.11 -6.12 10.32
CA GLY A 107 -2.08 -6.69 11.66
C GLY A 107 -2.74 -8.07 11.73
N ILE A 108 -3.88 -8.25 11.06
CA ILE A 108 -4.54 -9.56 10.95
C ILE A 108 -3.63 -10.55 10.21
N MET A 109 -3.01 -10.12 9.10
CA MET A 109 -2.11 -10.97 8.33
C MET A 109 -0.89 -11.43 9.16
N VAL A 110 -0.31 -10.54 9.97
CA VAL A 110 0.77 -10.89 10.91
C VAL A 110 0.31 -11.93 11.94
N LEU A 111 -0.90 -11.79 12.49
CA LEU A 111 -1.44 -12.77 13.45
C LEU A 111 -1.64 -14.14 12.80
N PHE A 112 -2.12 -14.18 11.57
CA PHE A 112 -2.22 -15.42 10.82
C PHE A 112 -0.84 -16.02 10.53
N ASP A 113 0.15 -15.23 10.15
CA ASP A 113 1.52 -15.73 9.96
C ASP A 113 2.09 -16.32 11.26
N PHE A 114 1.78 -15.75 12.43
CA PHE A 114 2.15 -16.36 13.71
C PHE A 114 1.53 -17.74 13.90
N VAL A 115 0.26 -17.92 13.53
CA VAL A 115 -0.41 -19.23 13.57
C VAL A 115 0.29 -20.19 12.60
N VAL A 116 0.44 -19.81 11.33
CA VAL A 116 1.09 -20.60 10.29
C VAL A 116 2.51 -21.01 10.68
N ILE A 117 3.28 -20.14 11.33
CA ILE A 117 4.64 -20.46 11.81
C ILE A 117 4.60 -21.40 13.02
N ALA A 118 3.66 -21.21 13.95
CA ALA A 118 3.61 -21.95 15.20
C ALA A 118 3.05 -23.37 15.03
N THR A 119 2.08 -23.54 14.14
CA THR A 119 1.37 -24.81 13.94
C THR A 119 1.66 -25.48 12.61
N ALA A 120 2.31 -24.79 11.66
CA ALA A 120 2.41 -25.22 10.26
C ALA A 120 1.04 -25.54 9.61
N GLU A 121 -0.03 -25.02 10.21
CA GLU A 121 -1.42 -25.18 9.82
C GLU A 121 -2.14 -23.83 9.98
N PRO A 122 -3.02 -23.40 9.05
CA PRO A 122 -3.32 -24.04 7.78
C PRO A 122 -2.13 -24.00 6.82
N ASP A 123 -2.20 -24.87 5.84
CA ASP A 123 -1.18 -25.03 4.82
C ASP A 123 -1.03 -23.77 3.95
N PHE A 124 0.18 -23.50 3.45
CA PHE A 124 0.41 -22.22 2.78
C PHE A 124 -0.41 -22.06 1.48
N ASP A 125 -0.69 -23.14 0.75
CA ASP A 125 -1.51 -23.09 -0.48
C ASP A 125 -2.98 -22.76 -0.19
N ASP A 126 -3.50 -23.14 0.98
CA ASP A 126 -4.88 -22.82 1.39
C ASP A 126 -5.04 -21.34 1.78
N ILE A 127 -3.99 -20.73 2.37
CA ILE A 127 -4.01 -19.33 2.79
C ILE A 127 -3.49 -18.36 1.72
N ALA A 128 -2.69 -18.83 0.76
CA ALA A 128 -2.11 -18.02 -0.31
C ALA A 128 -3.11 -17.14 -1.08
N PRO A 129 -4.36 -17.57 -1.39
CA PRO A 129 -5.33 -16.69 -2.04
C PRO A 129 -5.62 -15.41 -1.24
N PHE A 130 -5.67 -15.50 0.09
CA PHE A 130 -5.85 -14.33 0.95
C PHE A 130 -4.64 -13.38 0.88
N TRP A 131 -3.42 -13.93 0.77
CA TRP A 131 -2.18 -13.15 0.72
C TRP A 131 -2.07 -12.46 -0.64
N ILE A 132 -2.50 -13.13 -1.70
CA ILE A 132 -2.63 -12.53 -3.04
C ILE A 132 -3.64 -11.39 -3.03
N LEU A 133 -4.83 -11.56 -2.46
CA LEU A 133 -5.80 -10.46 -2.35
C LEU A 133 -5.26 -9.28 -1.54
N TYR A 134 -4.53 -9.55 -0.46
CA TYR A 134 -3.83 -8.52 0.30
C TYR A 134 -2.79 -7.77 -0.55
N THR A 135 -1.99 -8.47 -1.36
CA THR A 135 -1.00 -7.81 -2.23
C THR A 135 -1.66 -6.86 -3.22
N LEU A 136 -2.79 -7.26 -3.82
CA LEU A 136 -3.56 -6.40 -4.71
C LEU A 136 -4.09 -5.15 -3.98
N HIS A 137 -4.55 -5.31 -2.75
CA HIS A 137 -4.97 -4.20 -1.89
C HIS A 137 -3.82 -3.21 -1.63
N ILE A 138 -2.62 -3.70 -1.28
CA ILE A 138 -1.46 -2.83 -1.04
C ILE A 138 -0.98 -2.13 -2.32
N ILE A 139 -1.02 -2.79 -3.47
CA ILE A 139 -0.70 -2.17 -4.76
C ILE A 139 -1.68 -1.01 -5.02
N ALA A 140 -2.98 -1.27 -4.88
CA ALA A 140 -4.01 -0.24 -5.06
C ALA A 140 -3.82 0.93 -4.08
N PHE A 141 -3.53 0.63 -2.81
CA PHE A 141 -3.23 1.64 -1.79
C PHE A 141 -2.06 2.53 -2.19
N SER A 142 -0.96 1.90 -2.62
CA SER A 142 0.28 2.61 -2.94
C SER A 142 0.13 3.49 -4.17
N ILE A 143 -0.66 3.07 -5.17
CA ILE A 143 -1.02 3.87 -6.34
C ILE A 143 -1.87 5.09 -5.94
N VAL A 144 -2.94 4.88 -5.17
CA VAL A 144 -3.79 5.98 -4.68
C VAL A 144 -2.95 6.97 -3.89
N GLY A 145 -2.03 6.46 -3.05
CA GLY A 145 -1.13 7.30 -2.29
C GLY A 145 -0.21 8.15 -3.17
N LEU A 146 0.36 7.56 -4.22
CA LEU A 146 1.20 8.29 -5.17
C LEU A 146 0.43 9.40 -5.89
N VAL A 147 -0.79 9.12 -6.35
CA VAL A 147 -1.65 10.11 -7.04
C VAL A 147 -1.98 11.29 -6.12
N GLN A 148 -2.33 11.03 -4.86
CA GLN A 148 -2.64 12.08 -3.90
C GLN A 148 -1.44 13.00 -3.64
N VAL A 149 -0.23 12.44 -3.57
CA VAL A 149 1.00 13.22 -3.37
C VAL A 149 1.31 14.07 -4.59
N VAL A 150 1.17 13.52 -5.81
CA VAL A 150 1.39 14.28 -7.05
C VAL A 150 0.39 15.42 -7.17
N LYS A 151 -0.88 15.20 -6.81
CA LYS A 151 -1.91 16.25 -6.82
C LYS A 151 -1.61 17.36 -5.81
N PHE A 152 -1.24 17.00 -4.58
CA PHE A 152 -0.87 17.97 -3.54
C PHE A 152 0.31 18.85 -3.94
N GLU A 153 1.35 18.28 -4.56
CA GLU A 153 2.49 19.05 -5.05
C GLU A 153 2.14 20.02 -6.20
N ARG A 154 1.16 19.67 -7.05
CA ARG A 154 0.68 20.58 -8.10
C ARG A 154 -0.11 21.75 -7.52
N GLU A 155 -0.89 21.51 -6.48
CA GLU A 155 -1.67 22.55 -5.78
C GLU A 155 -0.77 23.50 -4.97
N HIS A 156 0.40 23.03 -4.48
CA HIS A 156 1.33 23.82 -3.67
C HIS A 156 2.51 24.43 -4.44
N LYS A 157 2.66 24.15 -5.73
CA LYS A 157 3.52 24.97 -6.59
C LYS A 157 2.69 26.20 -6.98
N PRO A 158 2.93 27.39 -6.40
CA PRO A 158 2.30 28.59 -6.93
C PRO A 158 2.71 28.66 -8.39
N SER A 159 1.73 28.63 -9.29
CA SER A 159 1.98 28.93 -10.68
C SER A 159 2.65 30.31 -10.69
N LEU A 160 3.88 30.40 -11.19
CA LEU A 160 4.51 31.66 -11.57
C LEU A 160 3.80 32.27 -12.80
N GLN A 161 2.46 32.21 -12.82
CA GLN A 161 1.61 32.60 -13.95
C GLN A 161 0.48 33.59 -13.62
N PRO A 162 0.49 34.40 -12.54
CA PRO A 162 -0.27 35.64 -12.56
C PRO A 162 0.59 36.84 -12.98
N ILE A 163 1.92 36.78 -12.90
CA ILE A 163 2.76 37.96 -13.17
C ILE A 163 3.01 38.15 -14.67
N ALA A 164 3.25 37.07 -15.44
CA ALA A 164 3.47 37.19 -16.89
C ALA A 164 2.21 37.60 -17.66
N SER A 165 1.02 37.24 -17.17
CA SER A 165 -0.27 37.66 -17.73
C SER A 165 -0.66 39.07 -17.29
N ALA A 166 -0.33 39.48 -16.06
CA ALA A 166 -0.54 40.85 -15.60
C ALA A 166 0.39 41.87 -16.28
N ILE A 167 1.66 41.52 -16.52
CA ILE A 167 2.61 42.41 -17.22
C ILE A 167 2.22 42.60 -18.70
N ASN A 168 1.72 41.56 -19.36
CA ASN A 168 1.26 41.67 -20.76
C ASN A 168 -0.08 42.40 -20.90
N ALA A 169 -0.94 42.38 -19.86
CA ALA A 169 -2.17 43.17 -19.83
C ALA A 169 -1.90 44.66 -19.59
N ASP A 170 -0.91 45.01 -18.76
CA ASP A 170 -0.54 46.40 -18.47
C ASP A 170 0.28 47.06 -19.61
N ALA A 171 1.04 46.26 -20.36
CA ALA A 171 1.76 46.73 -21.55
C ALA A 171 0.87 47.06 -22.76
N GLN A 172 -0.40 46.61 -22.77
CA GLN A 172 -1.38 46.97 -23.81
C GLN A 172 -2.31 48.13 -23.42
N GLY A 173 -2.35 48.53 -22.15
CA GLY A 173 -3.26 49.59 -21.66
C GLY A 173 -2.66 51.01 -21.61
N THR A 174 -1.35 51.17 -21.82
CA THR A 174 -0.65 52.43 -21.49
C THR A 174 -0.36 53.36 -22.67
N ASN A 175 -0.96 53.13 -23.85
CA ASN A 175 -0.72 53.96 -25.04
C ASN A 175 -1.94 54.74 -25.59
N THR A 176 -3.00 54.89 -24.80
CA THR A 176 -4.10 55.78 -25.14
C THR A 176 -4.50 56.63 -23.94
N ASP A 177 -4.45 57.94 -24.15
CA ASP A 177 -5.12 58.99 -23.40
C ASP A 177 -4.41 59.60 -22.18
N ARG A 178 -3.30 60.29 -22.49
CA ARG A 178 -2.98 61.55 -21.83
C ARG A 178 -3.99 62.63 -22.25
N ASN A 179 -5.14 62.75 -21.56
CA ASN A 179 -5.80 64.05 -21.40
C ASN A 179 -6.91 64.01 -20.32
N GLY A 180 -6.85 64.94 -19.37
CA GLY A 180 -8.06 65.53 -18.78
C GLY A 180 -8.58 64.99 -17.44
N SER A 181 -8.57 65.91 -16.47
CA SER A 181 -9.48 66.06 -15.32
C SER A 181 -9.43 65.05 -14.15
N ILE A 182 -8.97 65.58 -13.01
CA ILE A 182 -9.19 65.10 -11.64
C ILE A 182 -10.70 65.16 -11.32
N PRO A 183 -11.28 64.14 -10.67
CA PRO A 183 -12.47 64.33 -9.84
C PRO A 183 -12.11 64.26 -8.36
N HIS A 184 -12.68 65.22 -7.63
CA HIS A 184 -12.65 65.41 -6.20
C HIS A 184 -13.99 64.94 -5.61
N ASN A 185 -13.95 64.43 -4.36
CA ASN A 185 -15.05 64.37 -3.36
C ASN A 185 -16.02 63.16 -3.48
N THR A 186 -16.54 62.49 -2.44
CA THR A 186 -16.53 62.59 -0.96
C THR A 186 -17.21 61.32 -0.38
N GLN A 187 -16.84 60.91 0.85
CA GLN A 187 -17.72 60.38 1.95
C GLN A 187 -18.54 59.07 1.71
N VAL A 188 -18.84 58.12 2.61
CA VAL A 188 -19.01 57.95 4.08
C VAL A 188 -18.87 56.42 4.36
N ASP A 189 -17.94 55.95 5.18
CA ASP A 189 -18.10 55.42 6.56
C ASP A 189 -19.16 54.31 6.82
N LYS A 190 -18.71 53.12 7.26
CA LYS A 190 -19.30 52.32 8.37
C LYS A 190 -18.45 51.09 8.78
N SER A 191 -17.88 51.16 9.99
CA SER A 191 -17.77 50.14 11.09
C SER A 191 -17.49 48.68 10.72
N VAL A 192 -16.41 48.00 11.16
CA VAL A 192 -16.01 47.61 12.55
C VAL A 192 -17.13 46.86 13.29
N ASP A 193 -16.78 45.72 13.91
CA ASP A 193 -17.57 44.69 14.64
C ASP A 193 -18.03 43.53 13.70
N ASP A 194 -17.68 42.25 13.86
CA ASP A 194 -17.33 41.35 14.98
C ASP A 194 -16.20 40.38 14.53
N ILE A 195 -15.11 40.02 15.22
CA ILE A 195 -14.85 39.53 16.59
C ILE A 195 -15.54 38.19 16.93
N ASP A 196 -14.66 37.21 17.18
CA ASP A 196 -14.78 36.03 18.05
C ASP A 196 -15.34 34.68 17.57
N SER A 197 -14.51 33.67 17.88
CA SER A 197 -14.84 32.35 18.43
C SER A 197 -15.51 31.33 17.52
N ILE A 198 -14.80 30.23 17.23
CA ILE A 198 -15.14 28.79 17.36
C ILE A 198 -13.82 28.08 16.96
N GLU A 199 -12.83 27.79 17.82
CA GLU A 199 -12.78 26.85 18.95
C GLU A 199 -13.53 25.51 18.75
N ASP A 200 -12.75 24.45 18.67
CA ASP A 200 -13.05 23.04 18.98
C ASP A 200 -14.16 22.29 18.24
N LEU A 201 -13.72 21.26 17.48
CA LEU A 201 -14.19 19.86 17.55
C LEU A 201 -13.24 18.92 16.79
#